data_AF-A0A0G1YQZ1-F1
#
_entry.id   AF-A0A0G1YQZ1-F1
#
_cell.length_a   1.000
_cell.length_b   1.000
_cell.length_c   1.000
_cell.angle_alpha   90.00
_cell.angle_beta   90.00
_cell.angle_gamma   90.00
#
_symmetry.space_group_name_H-M   'P 1'
#
loop_
_entity.id
_entity.type
_entity.pdbx_description
1 polymer ?
#
loop_
_entity_poly.entity_id
_entity_poly.type
_entity_poly.pdbx_seq_one_letter_code
_entity_poly.pdbx_strand_id
1 'polypeptide(L)'
;MRLLAVIALLTLAACANTSKAENLAREYATANYPGHEIVNVSCQNTDSDGDGYVSCNLSLRTPKDEILTPPIECSGGWIQLFANGCRYPKAHSK
;
A
#
# COMPACT_ATOMS: atom_id res chain seq x y z
N MET A 1 -33.07 -25.24 -7.73
CA MET A 1 -31.98 -24.61 -8.53
C MET A 1 -32.10 -23.08 -8.58
N ARG A 2 -32.24 -22.39 -7.44
CA ARG A 2 -32.31 -20.91 -7.37
C ARG A 2 -31.48 -20.31 -6.22
N LEU A 3 -30.61 -21.11 -5.59
CA LEU A 3 -29.78 -20.70 -4.44
C LEU A 3 -28.28 -20.64 -4.74
N LEU A 4 -27.85 -20.91 -5.97
CA LEU A 4 -26.43 -20.94 -6.34
C LEU A 4 -25.93 -19.64 -6.98
N ALA A 5 -26.81 -18.68 -7.26
CA ALA A 5 -26.44 -17.44 -7.95
C ALA A 5 -26.02 -16.28 -7.02
N VAL A 6 -26.24 -16.40 -5.70
CA VAL A 6 -25.95 -15.31 -4.75
C VAL A 6 -24.53 -15.38 -4.17
N ILE A 7 -23.84 -16.53 -4.32
CA ILE A 7 -22.49 -16.74 -3.76
C ILE A 7 -21.39 -16.13 -4.66
N ALA A 8 -21.70 -15.77 -5.91
CA ALA A 8 -20.72 -15.22 -6.85
C ALA A 8 -20.44 -13.70 -6.68
N LEU A 9 -21.08 -13.02 -5.72
CA LEU A 9 -20.97 -11.57 -5.50
C LEU A 9 -20.46 -11.18 -4.10
N LEU A 10 -19.77 -12.09 -3.42
CA LEU A 10 -18.87 -11.73 -2.33
C LEU A 10 -17.51 -11.35 -2.94
N THR A 11 -17.46 -10.27 -3.71
CA THR A 11 -16.21 -9.55 -3.95
C THR A 11 -15.80 -8.98 -2.61
N LEU A 12 -15.00 -9.74 -1.86
CA LEU A 12 -14.35 -9.28 -0.63
C LEU A 12 -13.47 -8.09 -1.01
N ALA A 13 -14.02 -6.88 -0.95
CA ALA A 13 -13.23 -5.69 -0.74
C ALA A 13 -12.56 -5.89 0.62
N ALA A 14 -11.33 -6.41 0.59
CA ALA A 14 -10.56 -6.62 1.80
C ALA A 14 -10.18 -5.24 2.32
N CYS A 15 -10.89 -4.76 3.35
CA CYS A 15 -10.50 -3.55 4.06
C CYS A 15 -9.06 -3.71 4.55
N ALA A 16 -8.20 -2.79 4.18
CA ALA A 16 -6.81 -2.76 4.59
C ALA A 16 -6.65 -2.01 5.92
N ASN A 17 -5.71 -2.48 6.75
CA ASN A 17 -5.24 -1.76 7.92
C ASN A 17 -4.28 -0.65 7.48
N THR A 18 -4.83 0.54 7.26
CA THR A 18 -4.06 1.73 6.82
C THR A 18 -2.94 2.07 7.78
N SER A 19 -3.17 1.99 9.09
CA SER A 19 -2.14 2.28 10.10
C SER A 19 -0.92 1.36 9.98
N LYS A 20 -1.14 0.06 9.75
CA LYS A 20 -0.05 -0.89 9.49
C LYS A 20 0.72 -0.50 8.21
N ALA A 21 -0.01 -0.24 7.12
CA ALA A 21 0.60 0.12 5.85
C ALA A 21 1.41 1.43 5.94
N GLU A 22 0.91 2.43 6.65
CA GLU A 22 1.60 3.71 6.88
C GLU A 22 2.86 3.55 7.73
N ASN A 23 2.83 2.71 8.76
CA ASN A 23 4.02 2.41 9.54
C ASN A 23 5.10 1.73 8.70
N LEU A 24 4.72 0.73 7.89
CA LEU A 24 5.64 0.08 6.95
C LEU A 24 6.19 1.06 5.92
N ALA A 25 5.38 2.01 5.43
CA ALA A 25 5.84 3.04 4.51
C ALA A 25 6.89 3.96 5.15
N ARG A 26 6.76 4.28 6.44
CA ARG A 26 7.77 5.06 7.19
C ARG A 26 9.06 4.27 7.40
N GLU A 27 8.95 2.99 7.73
CA GLU A 27 10.11 2.10 7.87
C GLU A 27 10.84 1.95 6.53
N TYR A 28 10.09 1.73 5.45
CA TYR A 28 10.63 1.69 4.09
C TYR A 28 11.32 3.00 3.71
N ALA A 29 10.71 4.15 4.01
CA ALA A 29 11.29 5.46 3.76
C ALA A 29 12.63 5.64 4.50
N THR A 30 12.66 5.30 5.78
CA THR A 30 13.86 5.42 6.64
C THR A 30 14.99 4.53 6.15
N ALA A 31 14.68 3.31 5.68
CA ALA A 31 15.68 2.35 5.20
C ALA A 31 16.21 2.69 3.79
N ASN A 32 15.36 3.18 2.89
CA ASN A 32 15.71 3.33 1.46
C ASN A 32 16.05 4.77 1.04
N TYR A 33 15.65 5.78 1.82
CA TYR A 33 15.90 7.19 1.53
C TYR A 33 16.62 7.88 2.69
N PRO A 34 17.84 7.43 3.06
CA PRO A 34 18.60 8.06 4.12
C PRO A 34 18.83 9.55 3.83
N GLY A 35 18.72 10.37 4.86
CA GLY A 35 18.87 11.83 4.76
C GLY A 35 17.67 12.57 4.16
N HIS A 36 16.59 11.87 3.80
CA HIS A 36 15.33 12.52 3.40
C HIS A 36 14.40 12.67 4.60
N GLU A 37 13.69 13.80 4.68
CA GLU A 37 12.66 14.02 5.69
C GLU A 37 11.33 13.46 5.20
N ILE A 38 10.62 12.72 6.05
CA ILE A 38 9.27 12.23 5.74
C ILE A 38 8.28 13.38 5.98
N VAL A 39 7.77 13.96 4.90
CA VAL A 39 6.79 15.07 4.94
C VAL A 39 5.37 14.54 5.14
N ASN A 40 5.01 13.49 4.42
CA ASN A 40 3.66 12.91 4.46
C ASN A 40 3.68 11.42 4.18
N VAL A 41 2.78 10.68 4.84
CA VAL A 41 2.48 9.28 4.55
C VAL A 41 0.98 9.09 4.68
N SER A 42 0.34 8.57 3.64
CA SER A 42 -1.07 8.17 3.68
C SER A 42 -1.28 6.97 2.78
N CYS A 43 -1.94 5.93 3.28
CA CYS A 43 -2.22 4.72 2.50
C CYS A 43 -3.71 4.55 2.24
N GLN A 44 -4.04 3.97 1.08
CA GLN A 44 -5.42 3.60 0.77
C GLN A 44 -5.90 2.49 1.70
N ASN A 45 -7.20 2.50 2.00
CA ASN A 45 -7.85 1.52 2.88
C ASN A 45 -8.44 0.32 2.13
N THR A 46 -8.25 0.26 0.81
CA THR A 46 -8.85 -0.75 -0.06
C THR A 46 -7.78 -1.34 -0.95
N ASP A 47 -7.60 -2.65 -0.85
CA ASP A 47 -6.84 -3.44 -1.82
C ASP A 47 -7.78 -3.77 -3.01
N SER A 48 -7.48 -3.20 -4.18
CA SER A 48 -8.35 -3.30 -5.36
C SER A 48 -8.06 -4.52 -6.23
N ASP A 49 -6.86 -5.12 -6.13
CA ASP A 49 -6.46 -6.28 -6.91
C ASP A 49 -6.36 -7.58 -6.08
N GLY A 50 -6.59 -7.47 -4.76
CA GLY A 50 -6.73 -8.60 -3.84
C GLY A 50 -5.40 -9.27 -3.50
N ASP A 51 -4.28 -8.58 -3.68
CA ASP A 51 -2.95 -9.14 -3.55
C ASP A 51 -2.29 -8.89 -2.18
N GLY A 52 -3.00 -8.19 -1.30
CA GLY A 52 -2.62 -7.88 0.07
C GLY A 52 -1.87 -6.55 0.24
N TYR A 53 -1.61 -5.80 -0.83
CA TYR A 53 -0.94 -4.51 -0.79
C TYR A 53 -1.91 -3.36 -1.08
N VAL A 54 -1.63 -2.20 -0.49
CA VAL A 54 -2.36 -0.96 -0.76
C VAL A 54 -1.41 0.11 -1.25
N SER A 55 -1.91 0.94 -2.15
CA SER A 55 -1.19 2.13 -2.62
C SER A 55 -0.96 3.11 -1.48
N CYS A 56 0.27 3.59 -1.33
CA CYS A 56 0.65 4.58 -0.34
C CYS A 56 1.24 5.82 -1.02
N ASN A 57 0.78 6.98 -0.56
CA ASN A 57 1.29 8.28 -0.96
C ASN A 57 2.34 8.72 0.07
N LEU A 58 3.61 8.53 -0.31
CA LEU A 58 4.78 8.93 0.47
C LEU A 58 5.35 10.21 -0.13
N SER A 59 5.50 11.26 0.69
CA SER A 59 6.18 12.49 0.32
C SER A 59 7.44 12.65 1.15
N LEU A 60 8.57 12.79 0.47
CA LEU A 60 9.89 12.96 1.06
C LEU A 60 10.45 14.32 0.66
N ARG A 61 11.06 15.04 1.60
CA ARG A 61 11.87 16.22 1.30
C ARG A 61 13.33 15.78 1.19
N THR A 62 13.96 16.08 0.07
CA THR A 62 15.38 15.80 -0.17
C THR A 62 16.26 16.78 0.62
N PRO A 63 17.56 16.48 0.81
CA PRO A 63 18.51 17.44 1.38
C PRO A 63 18.63 18.78 0.63
N LYS A 64 18.12 18.85 -0.61
CA LYS A 64 18.10 20.05 -1.45
C LYS A 64 16.75 20.79 -1.38
N ASP A 65 15.88 20.41 -0.45
CA ASP A 65 14.53 20.96 -0.28
C ASP A 65 13.57 20.69 -1.46
N GLU A 66 13.82 19.62 -2.23
CA GLU A 66 12.91 19.16 -3.29
C GLU A 66 11.93 18.11 -2.73
N ILE A 67 10.71 18.06 -3.25
CA ILE A 67 9.73 17.02 -2.87
C ILE A 67 9.79 15.84 -3.83
N LEU A 68 10.10 14.66 -3.29
CA LEU A 68 10.09 13.38 -3.98
C LEU A 68 8.88 12.56 -3.53
N THR A 69 8.10 12.05 -4.48
CA THR A 69 6.95 11.18 -4.22
C THR A 69 7.16 9.81 -4.85
N PRO A 70 7.88 8.89 -4.18
CA PRO A 70 8.08 7.56 -4.73
C PRO A 70 6.75 6.80 -4.73
N PRO A 71 6.38 6.18 -5.87
CA PRO A 71 5.19 5.35 -5.90
C PRO A 71 5.52 4.04 -5.15
N ILE A 72 4.84 3.80 -4.04
CA ILE A 72 5.03 2.60 -3.22
C ILE A 72 3.68 1.95 -2.87
N GLU A 73 3.72 0.64 -2.70
CA GLU A 73 2.64 -0.16 -2.16
C GLU A 73 3.11 -0.85 -0.89
N CYS A 74 2.27 -0.88 0.15
CA CYS A 74 2.61 -1.51 1.43
C CYS A 74 1.56 -2.54 1.81
N SER A 75 1.98 -3.61 2.48
CA SER A 75 1.06 -4.67 2.91
C SER A 75 0.02 -4.10 3.87
N GLY A 76 -1.23 -4.08 3.44
CA GLY A 76 -2.37 -3.55 4.20
C GLY A 76 -3.38 -4.62 4.59
N GLY A 77 -3.40 -5.76 3.91
CA GLY A 77 -4.40 -6.82 4.11
C GLY A 77 -4.31 -7.54 5.46
N TRP A 78 -5.48 -8.01 5.93
CA TRP A 78 -5.60 -8.95 7.07
C TRP A 78 -5.12 -10.37 6.73
N ILE A 79 -5.09 -10.73 5.45
CA ILE A 79 -4.54 -12.00 4.97
C ILE A 79 -3.01 -11.87 4.97
N GLN A 80 -2.44 -11.94 6.17
CA GLN A 80 -1.00 -11.80 6.47
C GLN A 80 -0.14 -12.92 5.87
N LEU A 81 -0.74 -13.92 5.22
CA LEU A 81 -0.04 -15.15 4.86
C LEU A 81 1.01 -14.97 3.76
N PHE A 82 0.95 -13.89 2.96
CA PHE A 82 1.87 -13.71 1.82
C PHE A 82 2.38 -12.26 1.57
N ALA A 83 1.77 -11.23 2.16
CA ALA A 83 2.15 -9.84 1.93
C ALA A 83 2.92 -9.25 3.14
N ASN A 84 4.16 -8.82 2.92
CA ASN A 84 5.02 -8.23 3.95
C ASN A 84 5.82 -7.05 3.40
N GLY A 85 5.92 -5.98 4.19
CA GLY A 85 6.72 -4.80 3.86
C GLY A 85 6.09 -3.91 2.79
N CYS A 86 6.94 -3.11 2.14
CA CYS A 86 6.57 -2.25 1.02
C CYS A 86 7.39 -2.58 -0.22
N ARG A 87 6.86 -2.26 -1.39
CA ARG A 87 7.45 -2.51 -2.70
C ARG A 87 7.10 -1.39 -3.68
N TYR A 88 7.81 -1.34 -4.79
CA TYR A 88 7.35 -0.58 -5.95
C TYR A 88 6.09 -1.24 -6.55
N PRO A 89 5.11 -0.44 -7.03
CA PRO A 89 3.93 -0.97 -7.70
C PRO A 89 4.30 -1.84 -8.89
N LYS A 90 3.49 -2.87 -9.14
CA LYS A 90 3.59 -3.63 -10.39
C LYS A 90 3.43 -2.65 -11.56
N ALA A 91 4.26 -2.77 -12.59
CA ALA A 91 4.09 -1.94 -13.78
C ALA A 91 2.69 -2.21 -14.37
N HIS A 92 1.80 -1.23 -14.27
CA HIS A 92 0.59 -1.21 -15.08
C HIS A 92 1.02 -0.94 -16.53
N SER A 93 1.33 -1.98 -17.29
CA SER A 93 1.26 -1.90 -18.75
C SER A 93 -0.15 -1.43 -19.09
N LYS A 94 -0.26 -0.17 -19.52
CA LYS A 94 -1.45 0.33 -20.21
C LYS A 94 -1.64 -0.43 -21.52
#